data_AF-A0A959UWP9-F1
#
_entry.id   AF-A0A959UWP9-F1
#
_cell.length_a   1.000
_cell.length_b   1.000
_cell.length_c   1.000
_cell.angle_alpha   90.00
_cell.angle_beta   90.00
_cell.angle_gamma   90.00
#
_symmetry.space_group_name_H-M   'P 1'
#
loop_
_entity.id
_entity.type
_entity.pdbx_description
1 polymer ?
#
loop_
_entity_poly.entity_id
_entity_poly.type
_entity_poly.pdbx_seq_one_letter_code
_entity_poly.pdbx_strand_id
1 'polypeptide(L)'
;MRTPIILSAAMLATNAPAQMKPIAFTEFDLDNGLHVIVHEDRSTPIVAVSVMYHVGSKNEREDRRGFAHFFEHLLFEGSENIARGEFSKYVEGAGGVLNANTNGDRTYYYEVLPSNQLELGLWLESERMMHARVDQVGIDTQREVVKEERRQRYENQPYGSILIEVLKRAYTVHPYKWPTIGFMEDL
;
A
#
# COMPACT_ATOMS: atom_id res chain seq x y z
N MET A 1 -69.97 -21.43 9.52
CA MET A 1 -68.53 -21.66 9.71
C MET A 1 -67.84 -20.31 9.62
N ARG A 2 -67.28 -19.80 10.72
CA ARG A 2 -66.54 -18.52 10.78
C ARG A 2 -65.06 -18.84 10.94
N THR A 3 -64.27 -18.58 9.92
CA THR A 3 -62.82 -18.77 9.89
C THR A 3 -62.15 -17.62 10.66
N PRO A 4 -61.30 -17.87 11.66
CA PRO A 4 -60.56 -16.79 12.30
C PRO A 4 -59.36 -16.39 11.43
N ILE A 5 -59.23 -15.10 11.15
CA ILE A 5 -58.04 -14.52 10.51
C ILE A 5 -56.95 -14.43 11.59
N ILE A 6 -55.90 -15.24 11.46
CA ILE A 6 -54.70 -15.13 12.28
C ILE A 6 -53.90 -13.93 11.75
N LEU A 7 -53.83 -12.86 12.55
CA LEU A 7 -53.00 -11.70 12.29
C LEU A 7 -51.55 -12.09 12.60
N SER A 8 -50.75 -12.39 11.58
CA SER A 8 -49.29 -12.54 11.74
C SER A 8 -48.68 -11.20 12.14
N ALA A 9 -48.24 -11.09 13.40
CA ALA A 9 -47.40 -10.00 13.83
C ALA A 9 -46.03 -10.13 13.14
N ALA A 10 -45.78 -9.29 12.14
CA ALA A 10 -44.45 -9.14 11.58
C ALA A 10 -43.52 -8.58 12.67
N MET A 11 -42.61 -9.40 13.18
CA MET A 11 -41.50 -8.90 13.99
C MET A 11 -40.64 -7.99 13.13
N LEU A 12 -40.77 -6.67 13.34
CA LEU A 12 -39.81 -5.69 12.89
C LEU A 12 -38.51 -5.94 13.64
N ALA A 13 -37.58 -6.63 12.99
CA ALA A 13 -36.20 -6.69 13.44
C ALA A 13 -35.63 -5.26 13.42
N THR A 14 -35.50 -4.66 14.59
CA THR A 14 -34.82 -3.39 14.75
C THR A 14 -33.33 -3.62 14.50
N ASN A 15 -32.84 -3.15 13.36
CA ASN A 15 -31.40 -3.05 13.10
C ASN A 15 -30.83 -2.02 14.09
N ALA A 16 -30.31 -2.49 15.22
CA ALA A 16 -29.49 -1.66 16.07
C ALA A 16 -28.24 -1.30 15.25
N PRO A 17 -27.94 0.00 15.03
CA PRO A 17 -26.66 0.36 14.44
C PRO A 17 -25.56 -0.20 15.34
N ALA A 18 -24.69 -1.03 14.78
CA ALA A 18 -23.50 -1.49 15.46
C ALA A 18 -22.70 -0.24 15.86
N GLN A 19 -22.72 0.09 17.15
CA GLN A 19 -21.97 1.23 17.67
C GLN A 19 -20.49 0.84 17.61
N MET A 20 -19.82 1.25 16.53
CA MET A 20 -18.37 1.18 16.43
C MET A 20 -17.80 1.95 17.63
N LYS A 21 -17.15 1.23 18.55
CA LYS A 21 -16.39 1.87 19.62
C LYS A 21 -15.32 2.75 18.96
N PRO A 22 -15.13 4.01 19.41
CA PRO A 22 -14.04 4.84 18.93
C PRO A 22 -12.70 4.10 19.11
N ILE A 23 -11.87 4.11 18.07
CA ILE A 23 -10.52 3.54 18.12
C ILE A 23 -9.66 4.51 18.95
N ALA A 24 -9.16 4.06 20.10
CA ALA A 24 -8.23 4.85 20.90
C ALA A 24 -6.81 4.72 20.34
N PHE A 25 -6.15 5.83 20.05
CA PHE A 25 -4.77 5.88 19.56
C PHE A 25 -4.04 7.07 20.20
N THR A 26 -2.72 7.03 20.19
CA THR A 26 -1.84 8.16 20.55
C THR A 26 -1.13 8.63 19.29
N GLU A 27 -1.00 9.95 19.14
CA GLU A 27 -0.25 10.56 18.04
C GLU A 27 0.76 11.58 18.59
N PHE A 28 1.93 11.66 17.96
CA PHE A 28 2.98 12.61 18.29
C PHE A 28 3.96 12.77 17.13
N ASP A 29 4.67 13.89 17.11
CA ASP A 29 5.74 14.14 16.14
C ASP A 29 7.11 13.88 16.79
N LEU A 30 8.01 13.25 16.05
CA LEU A 30 9.42 13.14 16.41
C LEU A 30 10.16 14.46 16.08
N ASP A 31 11.34 14.67 16.67
CA ASP A 31 12.17 15.87 16.44
C ASP A 31 12.52 16.11 14.96
N ASN A 32 12.55 15.04 14.14
CA ASN A 32 12.80 15.12 12.70
C ASN A 32 11.54 15.39 11.85
N GLY A 33 10.38 15.58 12.48
CA GLY A 33 9.10 15.84 11.83
C GLY A 33 8.33 14.60 11.38
N LEU A 34 8.79 13.39 11.70
CA LEU A 34 8.03 12.17 11.43
C LEU A 34 6.82 12.10 12.36
N HIS A 35 5.62 12.06 11.78
CA HIS A 35 4.37 11.89 12.51
C HIS A 35 4.13 10.41 12.82
N VAL A 36 3.92 10.09 14.10
CA VAL A 36 3.76 8.71 14.59
C VAL A 36 2.37 8.55 15.16
N ILE A 37 1.66 7.50 14.73
CA ILE A 37 0.37 7.10 15.27
C ILE A 37 0.52 5.69 15.85
N VAL A 38 0.13 5.51 17.11
CA VAL A 38 0.19 4.22 17.82
C VAL A 38 -1.21 3.84 18.30
N HIS A 39 -1.68 2.69 17.85
CA HIS A 39 -2.87 2.03 18.38
C HIS A 39 -2.45 0.73 19.07
N GLU A 40 -2.74 0.63 20.37
CA GLU A 40 -2.44 -0.57 21.16
C GLU A 40 -3.70 -1.41 21.35
N ASP A 41 -3.69 -2.63 20.81
CA ASP A 41 -4.66 -3.68 21.08
C ASP A 41 -3.92 -4.98 21.42
N ARG A 42 -4.20 -5.54 22.61
CA ARG A 42 -3.58 -6.77 23.12
C ARG A 42 -4.44 -8.01 22.89
N SER A 43 -5.48 -7.91 22.07
CA SER A 43 -6.39 -9.04 21.74
C SER A 43 -5.69 -10.18 21.02
N THR A 44 -4.63 -9.90 20.25
CA THR A 44 -3.84 -10.88 19.50
C THR A 44 -2.35 -10.53 19.56
N PRO A 45 -1.43 -11.52 19.55
CA PRO A 45 0.01 -11.28 19.68
C PRO A 45 0.67 -10.89 18.35
N ILE A 46 0.09 -9.92 17.64
CA ILE A 46 0.57 -9.43 16.34
C ILE A 46 0.87 -7.92 16.43
N VAL A 47 1.69 -7.43 15.51
CA VAL A 47 1.95 -6.01 15.33
C VAL A 47 1.94 -5.68 13.84
N ALA A 48 1.36 -4.54 13.50
CA ALA A 48 1.47 -3.96 12.17
C ALA A 48 2.41 -2.75 12.25
N VAL A 49 3.52 -2.81 11.52
CA VAL A 49 4.41 -1.66 11.32
C VAL A 49 4.16 -1.16 9.91
N SER A 50 4.03 0.14 9.74
CA SER A 50 3.75 0.71 8.43
C SER A 50 4.25 2.14 8.31
N VAL A 51 4.68 2.51 7.11
CA VAL A 51 5.08 3.87 6.77
C VAL A 51 4.28 4.33 5.55
N MET A 52 3.66 5.49 5.68
CA MET A 52 2.96 6.17 4.61
C MET A 52 3.74 7.41 4.17
N TYR A 53 4.23 7.39 2.94
CA TYR A 53 4.86 8.54 2.33
C TYR A 53 3.79 9.36 1.60
N HIS A 54 3.73 10.66 1.89
CA HIS A 54 2.85 11.61 1.21
C HIS A 54 3.43 12.01 -0.17
N VAL A 55 3.70 11.00 -1.00
CA VAL A 55 4.19 11.11 -2.37
C VAL A 55 3.55 10.01 -3.19
N GLY A 56 3.11 10.33 -4.40
CA GLY A 56 2.55 9.37 -5.35
C GLY A 56 2.77 9.82 -6.79
N SER A 57 2.07 9.20 -7.74
CA SER A 57 2.26 9.52 -9.15
C SER A 57 1.88 10.95 -9.54
N LYS A 58 1.08 11.65 -8.72
CA LYS A 58 0.78 13.07 -8.95
C LYS A 58 1.98 13.99 -8.77
N ASN A 59 3.00 13.54 -8.04
CA ASN A 59 4.20 14.30 -7.74
C ASN A 59 5.27 14.14 -8.83
N GLU A 60 5.01 13.29 -9.82
CA GLU A 60 5.94 13.01 -10.92
C GLU A 60 6.00 14.16 -11.92
N ARG A 61 7.09 14.17 -12.69
CA ARG A 61 7.23 15.05 -13.85
C ARG A 61 6.77 14.33 -15.11
N GLU A 62 6.32 15.09 -16.10
CA GLU A 62 5.87 14.52 -17.38
C GLU A 62 6.95 13.71 -18.11
N ASP A 63 8.23 14.05 -17.90
CA ASP A 63 9.39 13.35 -18.45
C ASP A 63 9.90 12.19 -17.56
N ARG A 64 9.21 11.89 -16.44
CA ARG A 64 9.59 10.87 -15.44
C ARG A 64 8.37 10.24 -14.77
N ARG A 65 7.50 9.62 -15.57
CA ARG A 65 6.24 9.01 -15.11
C ARG A 65 6.48 7.57 -14.66
N GLY A 66 5.72 7.10 -13.68
CA GLY A 66 5.83 5.74 -13.10
C GLY A 66 6.93 5.59 -12.07
N PHE A 67 7.64 6.67 -11.72
CA PHE A 67 8.73 6.65 -10.75
C PHE A 67 8.25 6.31 -9.35
N ALA A 68 7.11 6.81 -8.89
CA ALA A 68 6.60 6.52 -7.55
C ALA A 68 6.38 5.01 -7.37
N HIS A 69 5.76 4.37 -8.37
CA HIS A 69 5.60 2.91 -8.40
C HIS A 69 6.94 2.18 -8.58
N PHE A 70 7.84 2.70 -9.40
CA PHE A 70 9.13 2.05 -9.61
C PHE A 70 10.01 2.08 -8.34
N PHE A 71 10.00 3.19 -7.58
CA PHE A 71 10.65 3.26 -6.28
C PHE A 71 9.99 2.33 -5.26
N GLU A 72 8.68 2.09 -5.34
CA GLU A 72 8.02 1.04 -4.56
C GLU A 72 8.76 -0.31 -4.69
N HIS A 73 9.02 -0.73 -5.92
CA HIS A 73 9.75 -1.96 -6.21
C HIS A 73 11.21 -1.90 -5.75
N LEU A 74 11.92 -0.81 -6.08
CA LEU A 74 13.35 -0.68 -5.79
C LEU A 74 13.65 -0.69 -4.28
N LEU A 75 12.72 -0.19 -3.45
CA LEU A 75 12.92 -0.17 -2.00
C LEU A 75 12.84 -1.56 -1.34
N PHE A 76 12.46 -2.61 -2.08
CA PHE A 76 12.59 -4.02 -1.65
C PHE A 76 13.90 -4.68 -2.08
N GLU A 77 14.68 -4.06 -2.98
CA GLU A 77 15.91 -4.67 -3.52
C GLU A 77 17.07 -4.66 -2.53
N GLY A 78 16.93 -4.08 -1.34
CA GLY A 78 17.91 -4.11 -0.26
C GLY A 78 18.40 -2.72 0.19
N SER A 79 19.34 -2.74 1.12
CA SER A 79 19.91 -1.56 1.75
C SER A 79 21.41 -1.72 1.97
N GLU A 80 22.04 -0.76 2.65
CA GLU A 80 23.41 -0.90 3.14
C GLU A 80 23.60 -2.15 4.01
N ASN A 81 22.63 -2.49 4.87
CA ASN A 81 22.70 -3.61 5.80
C ASN A 81 21.88 -4.84 5.38
N ILE A 82 21.06 -4.74 4.34
CA ILE A 82 20.21 -5.83 3.83
C ILE A 82 20.66 -6.17 2.41
N ALA A 83 21.14 -7.41 2.23
CA ALA A 83 21.56 -7.86 0.91
C ALA A 83 20.38 -7.95 -0.08
N ARG A 84 20.72 -7.95 -1.36
CA ARG A 84 19.73 -7.90 -2.43
C ARG A 84 18.81 -9.11 -2.45
N GLY A 85 17.51 -8.86 -2.49
CA GLY A 85 16.48 -9.91 -2.45
C GLY A 85 16.30 -10.57 -1.07
N GLU A 86 16.87 -10.00 -0.01
CA GLU A 86 16.73 -10.52 1.36
C GLU A 86 15.68 -9.78 2.19
N PHE A 87 15.21 -8.60 1.78
CA PHE A 87 14.27 -7.78 2.58
C PHE A 87 13.04 -8.59 3.01
N SER A 88 12.35 -9.22 2.06
CA SER A 88 11.16 -10.03 2.36
C SER A 88 11.47 -11.26 3.21
N LYS A 89 12.68 -11.84 3.09
CA LYS A 89 13.08 -13.03 3.83
C LYS A 89 13.21 -12.77 5.34
N TYR A 90 13.56 -11.55 5.76
CA TYR A 90 13.53 -11.18 7.18
C TYR A 90 12.12 -11.27 7.74
N VAL A 91 11.12 -10.73 7.02
CA VAL A 91 9.72 -10.74 7.44
C VAL A 91 9.13 -12.15 7.39
N GLU A 92 9.30 -12.84 6.26
CA GLU A 92 8.78 -14.20 6.06
C GLU A 92 9.44 -15.20 7.02
N GLY A 93 10.74 -15.08 7.26
CA GLY A 93 11.49 -15.90 8.21
C GLY A 93 11.06 -15.69 9.67
N ALA A 94 10.53 -14.50 9.99
CA ALA A 94 9.91 -14.20 11.28
C ALA A 94 8.43 -14.64 11.36
N GLY A 95 7.88 -15.24 10.30
CA GLY A 95 6.48 -15.66 10.22
C GLY A 95 5.50 -14.53 9.92
N GLY A 96 6.00 -13.40 9.40
CA GLY A 96 5.18 -12.26 9.02
C GLY A 96 4.79 -12.25 7.54
N VAL A 97 4.02 -11.22 7.18
CA VAL A 97 3.71 -10.87 5.79
C VAL A 97 3.99 -9.39 5.58
N LEU A 98 4.40 -9.03 4.37
CA LEU A 98 4.67 -7.65 3.98
C LEU A 98 4.04 -7.35 2.63
N ASN A 99 3.76 -6.06 2.39
CA ASN A 99 3.38 -5.59 1.07
C ASN A 99 3.58 -4.08 0.97
N ALA A 100 3.41 -3.57 -0.25
CA ALA A 100 3.30 -2.15 -0.51
C ALA A 100 2.20 -1.88 -1.53
N ASN A 101 1.90 -0.60 -1.71
CA ASN A 101 1.22 -0.14 -2.91
C ASN A 101 1.39 1.38 -3.05
N THR A 102 1.27 1.84 -4.29
CA THR A 102 1.34 3.25 -4.67
C THR A 102 0.06 3.68 -5.36
N ASN A 103 -0.37 4.91 -5.10
CA ASN A 103 -1.44 5.56 -5.85
C ASN A 103 -1.06 6.99 -6.26
N GLY A 104 -2.04 7.78 -6.70
CA GLY A 104 -1.81 9.18 -7.10
C GLY A 104 -1.26 10.05 -5.98
N ASP A 105 -1.57 9.74 -4.72
CA ASP A 105 -1.35 10.63 -3.58
C ASP A 105 -0.31 10.13 -2.58
N ARG A 106 -0.12 8.81 -2.49
CA ARG A 106 0.73 8.20 -1.47
C ARG A 106 1.33 6.86 -1.91
N THR A 107 2.48 6.56 -1.33
CA THR A 107 3.11 5.23 -1.32
C THR A 107 3.07 4.71 0.11
N TYR A 108 2.62 3.47 0.27
CA TYR A 108 2.41 2.84 1.57
C TYR A 108 3.12 1.50 1.59
N TYR A 109 3.85 1.24 2.66
CA TYR A 109 4.47 -0.03 2.93
C TYR A 109 4.09 -0.51 4.31
N TYR A 110 4.00 -1.82 4.50
CA TYR A 110 3.70 -2.40 5.79
C TYR A 110 4.21 -3.82 5.94
N GLU A 111 4.38 -4.19 7.20
CA GLU A 111 4.69 -5.52 7.69
C GLU A 111 3.69 -5.87 8.78
N VAL A 112 3.13 -7.07 8.72
CA VAL A 112 2.40 -7.68 9.83
C VAL A 112 3.26 -8.81 10.37
N LEU A 113 3.62 -8.70 11.65
CA LEU A 113 4.59 -9.55 12.32
C LEU A 113 4.03 -10.07 13.65
N PRO A 114 4.59 -11.15 14.21
CA PRO A 114 4.42 -11.46 15.64
C PRO A 114 4.84 -10.26 16.50
N SER A 115 4.10 -9.96 17.57
CA SER A 115 4.33 -8.78 18.42
C SER A 115 5.74 -8.69 19.02
N ASN A 116 6.44 -9.81 19.19
CA ASN A 116 7.84 -9.87 19.63
C ASN A 116 8.87 -9.54 18.54
N GLN A 117 8.43 -9.13 17.35
CA GLN A 117 9.25 -8.73 16.21
C GLN A 117 9.01 -7.24 15.85
N LEU A 118 8.47 -6.44 16.77
CA LEU A 118 8.28 -5.01 16.56
C LEU A 118 9.60 -4.32 16.20
N GLU A 119 10.71 -4.64 16.90
CA GLU A 119 12.01 -4.04 16.58
C GLU A 119 12.49 -4.41 15.17
N LEU A 120 12.19 -5.63 14.70
CA LEU A 120 12.53 -6.05 13.34
C LEU A 120 11.78 -5.20 12.30
N GLY A 121 10.46 -5.04 12.48
CA GLY A 121 9.65 -4.21 11.58
C GLY A 121 10.16 -2.76 11.53
N LEU A 122 10.39 -2.14 12.69
CA LEU A 122 10.91 -0.77 12.77
C LEU A 122 12.31 -0.62 12.13
N TRP A 123 13.19 -1.61 12.31
CA TRP A 123 14.50 -1.61 11.66
C TRP A 123 14.39 -1.69 10.14
N LEU A 124 13.55 -2.59 9.61
CA LEU A 124 13.30 -2.72 8.18
C LEU A 124 12.76 -1.42 7.55
N GLU A 125 11.80 -0.76 8.21
CA GLU A 125 11.29 0.55 7.77
C GLU A 125 12.41 1.59 7.69
N SER A 126 13.27 1.62 8.71
CA SER A 126 14.38 2.58 8.80
C SER A 126 15.43 2.35 7.70
N GLU A 127 15.73 1.08 7.39
CA GLU A 127 16.69 0.71 6.35
C GLU A 127 16.23 1.17 4.97
N ARG A 128 14.96 0.94 4.62
CA ARG A 128 14.47 1.40 3.31
C ARG A 128 14.26 2.91 3.24
N MET A 129 14.05 3.59 4.38
CA MET A 129 13.90 5.04 4.41
C MET A 129 15.24 5.78 4.21
N MET A 130 16.31 5.28 4.82
CA MET A 130 17.59 6.01 4.89
C MET A 130 18.74 5.36 4.12
N HIS A 131 18.74 4.04 3.99
CA HIS A 131 19.90 3.27 3.53
C HIS A 131 19.60 2.43 2.28
N ALA A 132 18.50 2.70 1.58
CA ALA A 132 18.12 1.96 0.38
C ALA A 132 19.23 1.98 -0.67
N ARG A 133 19.57 0.80 -1.20
CA ARG A 133 20.63 0.66 -2.18
C ARG A 133 20.04 0.46 -3.57
N VAL A 134 20.15 1.50 -4.41
CA VAL A 134 19.72 1.45 -5.81
C VAL A 134 20.94 1.33 -6.71
N ASP A 135 21.14 0.14 -7.29
CA ASP A 135 22.18 -0.10 -8.29
C ASP A 135 21.59 -0.42 -9.67
N GLN A 136 22.43 -0.38 -10.70
CA GLN A 136 22.00 -0.59 -12.08
C GLN A 136 21.38 -1.98 -12.29
N VAL A 137 21.88 -3.00 -11.59
CA VAL A 137 21.36 -4.37 -11.75
C VAL A 137 19.96 -4.47 -11.16
N GLY A 138 19.70 -3.85 -10.00
CA GLY A 138 18.38 -3.70 -9.39
C GLY A 138 17.42 -2.96 -10.31
N ILE A 139 17.85 -1.82 -10.85
CA ILE A 139 17.07 -1.02 -11.81
C ILE A 139 16.67 -1.85 -13.03
N ASP A 140 17.63 -2.51 -13.69
CA ASP A 140 17.35 -3.24 -14.93
C ASP A 140 16.45 -4.45 -14.69
N THR A 141 16.59 -5.09 -13.53
CA THR A 141 15.74 -6.23 -13.15
C THR A 141 14.31 -5.77 -12.87
N GLN A 142 14.15 -4.78 -11.99
CA GLN A 142 12.82 -4.31 -11.59
C GLN A 142 12.09 -3.61 -12.74
N ARG A 143 12.82 -3.00 -13.69
CA ARG A 143 12.22 -2.42 -14.89
C ARG A 143 11.43 -3.46 -15.67
N GLU A 144 12.04 -4.61 -15.93
CA GLU A 144 11.37 -5.68 -16.67
C GLU A 144 10.21 -6.30 -15.88
N VAL A 145 10.32 -6.38 -14.55
CA VAL A 145 9.23 -6.80 -13.67
C VAL A 145 8.03 -5.84 -13.76
N VAL A 146 8.25 -4.53 -13.65
CA VAL A 146 7.17 -3.52 -13.74
C VAL A 146 6.53 -3.52 -15.13
N LYS A 147 7.32 -3.71 -16.20
CA LYS A 147 6.76 -3.88 -17.55
C LYS A 147 5.84 -5.09 -17.64
N GLU A 148 6.23 -6.22 -17.04
CA GLU A 148 5.40 -7.41 -17.04
C GLU A 148 4.15 -7.26 -16.18
N GLU A 149 4.27 -6.62 -15.02
CA GLU A 149 3.10 -6.26 -14.21
C GLU A 149 2.12 -5.40 -15.00
N ARG A 150 2.62 -4.39 -15.72
CA ARG A 150 1.79 -3.55 -16.58
C ARG A 150 1.05 -4.38 -17.63
N ARG A 151 1.76 -5.28 -18.32
CA ARG A 151 1.14 -6.18 -19.29
C ARG A 151 0.05 -7.01 -18.62
N GLN A 152 0.35 -7.62 -17.48
CA GLN A 152 -0.59 -8.47 -16.76
C GLN A 152 -1.83 -7.73 -16.24
N ARG A 153 -1.66 -6.52 -15.69
CA ARG A 153 -2.74 -5.76 -15.02
C ARG A 153 -3.57 -4.91 -15.97
N TYR A 154 -3.01 -4.46 -17.09
CA TYR A 154 -3.68 -3.51 -17.98
C TYR A 154 -3.84 -4.03 -19.41
N GLU A 155 -2.78 -4.56 -20.02
CA GLU A 155 -2.77 -4.85 -21.46
C GLU A 155 -3.41 -6.21 -21.78
N ASN A 156 -3.22 -7.19 -20.89
CA ASN A 156 -3.77 -8.54 -21.00
C ASN A 156 -5.13 -8.70 -20.27
N GLN A 157 -5.74 -7.60 -19.81
CA GLN A 157 -7.05 -7.61 -19.17
C GLN A 157 -8.12 -6.99 -20.08
N PRO A 158 -9.29 -7.64 -20.24
CA PRO A 158 -10.44 -6.98 -20.85
C PRO A 158 -10.75 -5.67 -20.11
N TYR A 159 -10.86 -4.57 -20.85
CA TYR A 159 -11.10 -3.22 -20.31
C TYR A 159 -10.01 -2.68 -19.37
N GLY A 160 -8.81 -3.29 -19.30
CA GLY A 160 -7.75 -2.85 -18.39
C GLY A 160 -7.30 -1.41 -18.62
N SER A 161 -7.43 -0.88 -19.84
CA SER A 161 -7.10 0.50 -20.18
C SER A 161 -8.21 1.53 -19.87
N ILE A 162 -9.42 1.12 -19.47
CA ILE A 162 -10.57 2.04 -19.36
C ILE A 162 -10.29 3.20 -18.40
N LEU A 163 -9.73 2.92 -17.22
CA LEU A 163 -9.44 3.94 -16.23
C LEU A 163 -8.33 4.87 -16.71
N ILE A 164 -7.31 4.34 -17.39
CA ILE A 164 -6.22 5.13 -17.98
C ILE A 164 -6.78 6.12 -19.00
N GLU A 165 -7.61 5.64 -19.92
CA GLU A 165 -8.20 6.47 -20.97
C GLU A 165 -9.19 7.50 -20.43
N VAL A 166 -9.94 7.17 -19.37
CA VAL A 166 -10.83 8.10 -18.66
C VAL A 166 -10.02 9.20 -17.99
N LEU A 167 -9.02 8.86 -17.18
CA LEU A 167 -8.20 9.83 -16.45
C LEU A 167 -7.45 10.77 -17.40
N LYS A 168 -6.87 10.23 -18.47
CA LYS A 168 -6.19 10.99 -19.53
C LYS A 168 -7.09 12.03 -20.20
N ARG A 169 -8.40 11.78 -20.31
CA ARG A 169 -9.38 12.71 -20.91
C ARG A 169 -10.01 13.65 -19.89
N ALA A 170 -10.18 13.19 -18.65
CA ALA A 170 -10.75 13.99 -17.58
C ALA A 170 -9.79 15.11 -17.13
N TYR A 171 -8.48 14.84 -17.13
CA TYR A 171 -7.45 15.77 -16.68
C TYR A 171 -6.59 16.26 -17.85
N THR A 172 -6.68 17.55 -18.18
CA THR A 172 -5.88 18.17 -19.26
C THR A 172 -4.54 18.71 -18.76
N VAL A 173 -4.52 19.26 -17.55
CA VAL A 173 -3.33 19.83 -16.90
C VAL A 173 -2.87 19.00 -15.70
N HIS A 174 -3.82 18.54 -14.88
CA HIS A 174 -3.48 17.89 -13.60
C HIS A 174 -2.71 16.56 -13.80
N PRO A 175 -1.68 16.26 -12.99
CA PRO A 175 -0.87 15.03 -13.05
C PRO A 175 -1.64 13.71 -12.99
N TYR A 176 -2.87 13.71 -12.46
CA TYR A 176 -3.76 12.53 -12.48
C TYR A 176 -4.12 12.03 -13.90
N LYS A 177 -3.67 12.70 -14.96
CA LYS A 177 -3.86 12.29 -16.36
C LYS A 177 -3.01 11.08 -16.78
N TRP A 178 -2.02 10.66 -15.99
CA TRP A 178 -1.23 9.46 -16.26
C TRP A 178 -1.41 8.39 -15.17
N PRO A 179 -1.26 7.10 -15.53
CA PRO A 179 -1.42 6.02 -14.57
C PRO A 179 -0.22 5.93 -13.63
N THR A 180 -0.46 5.45 -12.41
CA THR A 180 0.59 5.30 -11.39
C THR A 180 1.74 4.39 -11.81
N ILE A 181 1.47 3.36 -12.60
CA ILE A 181 2.50 2.45 -13.13
C ILE A 181 3.34 3.08 -14.26
N GLY A 182 3.04 4.31 -14.71
CA GLY A 182 3.70 4.97 -15.84
C GLY A 182 3.23 4.46 -17.21
N PHE A 183 3.91 4.86 -18.28
CA PHE A 183 3.69 4.32 -19.64
C PHE A 183 4.86 3.42 -20.04
N MET A 184 4.63 2.49 -20.98
CA MET A 184 5.66 1.53 -21.42
C MET A 184 6.92 2.24 -21.96
N GLU A 185 6.79 3.42 -22.55
CA GLU A 185 7.88 4.25 -23.04
C GLU A 185 8.73 4.91 -21.94
N ASP A 186 8.17 5.06 -20.73
CA ASP A 186 8.86 5.66 -19.58
C ASP A 186 9.53 4.61 -18.67
N LEU A 187 9.25 3.31 -18.92
CA LEU A 187 9.73 2.18 -18.12
C LEU A 187 11.07 1.65 -18.64
#